data_AF-A0A4Q5R815-F1
#
_entry.id   AF-A0A4Q5R815-F1
#
_cell.length_a   1.000
_cell.length_b   1.000
_cell.length_c   1.000
_cell.angle_alpha   90.00
_cell.angle_beta   90.00
_cell.angle_gamma   90.00
#
_symmetry.space_group_name_H-M   'P 1'
#
loop_
_entity.id
_entity.type
_entity.pdbx_description
1 polymer ?
#
loop_
_entity_poly.entity_id
_entity_poly.type
_entity_poly.pdbx_seq_one_letter_code
_entity_poly.pdbx_strand_id
1 'polypeptide(L)'
;MLGDLLARFRQFRRQRRQQHRIALLSQADQAALAGQAFPDPGRVLVVRNDSIGDYLLYRPWLRRLAQQVRGRGQRLTLVANAVWAPLARAWDADLFDELLVVQFGRFQID
;
A
#
# COMPACT_ATOMS: atom_id res chain seq x y z
N MET A 1 7.07 7.41 44.34
CA MET A 1 5.70 6.84 44.32
C MET A 1 4.72 7.59 43.41
N LEU A 2 4.67 8.94 43.43
CA LEU A 2 3.81 9.71 42.50
C LEU A 2 4.21 9.62 41.01
N GLY A 3 5.51 9.51 40.72
CA GLY A 3 6.03 9.39 39.35
C GLY A 3 5.62 8.09 38.63
N ASP A 4 5.64 6.95 39.33
CA ASP A 4 5.22 5.66 38.77
C ASP A 4 3.71 5.59 38.50
N LEU A 5 2.90 6.23 39.36
CA LEU A 5 1.45 6.34 39.15
C LEU A 5 1.13 7.16 37.89
N LEU A 6 1.84 8.28 37.69
CA LEU A 6 1.69 9.11 36.48
C LEU A 6 2.20 8.39 35.22
N ALA A 7 3.28 7.63 35.31
CA ALA A 7 3.80 6.82 34.20
C ALA A 7 2.81 5.72 33.80
N ARG A 8 2.25 5.00 34.78
CA ARG A 8 1.21 3.99 34.55
C ARG A 8 -0.07 4.60 33.97
N PHE A 9 -0.48 5.78 34.41
CA PHE A 9 -1.64 6.49 33.84
C PHE A 9 -1.42 6.88 32.36
N ARG A 10 -0.22 7.35 32.01
CA ARG A 10 0.15 7.67 30.62
C ARG A 10 0.23 6.41 29.75
N GLN A 11 0.76 5.32 30.30
CA GLN A 11 0.84 4.02 29.62
C GLN A 11 -0.55 3.42 29.37
N PHE A 12 -1.45 3.47 30.36
CA PHE A 12 -2.85 3.05 30.20
C PHE A 12 -3.61 3.87 29.14
N ARG A 13 -3.39 5.20 29.11
CA ARG A 13 -3.98 6.06 28.06
C ARG A 13 -3.44 5.73 26.66
N ARG A 14 -2.14 5.44 26.53
CA ARG A 14 -1.53 5.01 25.26
C ARG A 14 -2.07 3.65 24.79
N GLN A 15 -2.18 2.68 25.70
CA GLN A 15 -2.75 1.36 25.40
C GLN A 15 -4.21 1.45 24.95
N ARG A 16 -5.06 2.25 25.62
CA ARG A 16 -6.45 2.45 25.20
C ARG A 16 -6.57 3.07 23.81
N ARG A 17 -5.72 4.06 23.48
CA ARG A 17 -5.69 4.66 22.13
C ARG A 17 -5.24 3.65 21.07
N GLN A 18 -4.24 2.83 21.37
CA GLN A 18 -3.80 1.76 20.46
C GLN A 18 -4.88 0.70 20.25
N GLN A 19 -5.54 0.24 21.32
CA GLN A 19 -6.64 -0.71 21.25
C GLN A 19 -7.82 -0.17 20.45
N HIS A 20 -8.16 1.11 20.64
CA HIS A 20 -9.22 1.74 19.86
C HIS A 20 -8.85 1.88 18.38
N ARG A 21 -7.60 2.22 18.05
CA ARG A 21 -7.11 2.23 16.67
C ARG A 21 -7.17 0.84 16.02
N ILE A 22 -6.73 -0.20 16.73
CA ILE A 22 -6.81 -1.58 16.24
C ILE A 22 -8.26 -2.00 16.02
N ALA A 23 -9.17 -1.61 16.93
CA ALA A 23 -10.60 -1.89 16.77
C ALA A 23 -11.22 -1.17 15.56
N LEU A 24 -10.84 0.09 15.31
CA LEU A 24 -11.27 0.84 14.13
C LEU A 24 -10.74 0.23 12.83
N LEU A 25 -9.48 -0.21 12.81
CA LEU A 25 -8.91 -0.97 11.69
C LEU A 25 -9.71 -2.25 11.45
N SER A 26 -10.01 -2.99 12.52
CA SER A 26 -10.80 -4.22 12.45
C SER A 26 -12.21 -4.02 11.88
N GLN A 27 -12.90 -2.92 12.24
CA GLN A 27 -14.20 -2.58 11.64
C GLN A 27 -14.09 -2.15 10.17
N ALA A 28 -13.08 -1.36 9.82
CA ALA A 28 -12.85 -0.96 8.44
C ALA A 28 -12.51 -2.17 7.56
N ASP A 29 -11.71 -3.10 8.06
CA ASP A 29 -11.37 -4.36 7.39
C ASP A 29 -12.62 -5.22 7.18
N GLN A 30 -13.48 -5.35 8.20
CA GLN A 30 -14.75 -6.07 8.07
C GLN A 30 -15.67 -5.46 7.02
N ALA A 31 -15.79 -4.13 6.98
CA ALA A 31 -16.58 -3.43 5.96
C ALA A 31 -15.98 -3.61 4.56
N ALA A 32 -14.65 -3.55 4.43
CA ALA A 32 -13.95 -3.78 3.16
C ALA A 32 -14.13 -5.22 2.65
N LEU A 33 -14.07 -6.21 3.54
CA LEU A 33 -14.31 -7.61 3.21
C LEU A 33 -15.77 -7.86 2.79
N ALA A 34 -16.73 -7.22 3.47
CA ALA A 34 -18.16 -7.35 3.12
C ALA A 34 -18.48 -6.77 1.73
N GLY A 35 -17.74 -5.77 1.28
CA GLY A 35 -17.86 -5.16 -0.06
C GLY A 35 -16.82 -5.65 -1.07
N GLN A 36 -16.05 -6.70 -0.76
CA GLN A 36 -14.94 -7.11 -1.61
C GLN A 36 -15.44 -7.64 -2.96
N ALA A 37 -15.01 -6.99 -4.04
CA ALA A 37 -15.30 -7.47 -5.38
C ALA A 37 -14.55 -8.78 -5.66
N PHE A 38 -15.16 -9.65 -6.47
CA PHE A 38 -14.47 -10.82 -6.99
C PHE A 38 -13.26 -10.38 -7.83
N PRO A 39 -12.11 -11.07 -7.71
CA PRO A 39 -10.95 -10.74 -8.52
C PRO A 39 -11.26 -10.95 -10.01
N ASP A 40 -11.03 -9.91 -10.81
CA ASP A 40 -11.18 -9.97 -12.26
C ASP A 40 -9.99 -10.75 -12.85
N PRO A 41 -10.20 -11.92 -13.47
CA PRO A 41 -9.11 -12.73 -14.02
C PRO A 41 -8.37 -12.04 -15.18
N GLY A 42 -8.95 -11.00 -15.78
CA GLY A 42 -8.33 -10.18 -16.83
C GLY A 42 -7.43 -9.05 -16.30
N ARG A 43 -7.32 -8.86 -14.97
CA ARG A 43 -6.59 -7.73 -14.39
C ARG A 43 -5.62 -8.16 -13.32
N VAL A 44 -4.46 -7.52 -13.31
CA VAL A 44 -3.41 -7.71 -12.33
C VAL A 44 -3.07 -6.36 -11.71
N LEU A 45 -3.17 -6.27 -10.39
CA LEU A 45 -2.74 -5.11 -9.62
C LEU A 45 -1.42 -5.44 -8.92
N VAL A 46 -0.40 -4.61 -9.11
CA VAL A 46 0.86 -4.70 -8.36
C VAL A 46 0.97 -3.52 -7.42
N VAL A 47 1.13 -3.80 -6.13
CA VAL A 47 1.23 -2.75 -5.10
C VAL A 47 2.67 -2.56 -4.65
N ARG A 48 3.22 -1.37 -4.86
CA ARG A 48 4.58 -0.99 -4.44
C ARG A 48 4.57 0.31 -3.62
N ASN A 49 4.71 0.16 -2.30
CA ASN A 49 4.86 1.25 -1.33
C ASN A 49 6.29 1.31 -0.76
N ASP A 50 7.25 1.01 -1.59
CA ASP A 50 8.65 0.91 -1.22
C ASP A 50 9.41 2.21 -1.50
N SER A 51 10.67 2.24 -1.06
CA SER A 51 11.54 3.35 -1.33
C SER A 51 11.95 3.38 -2.80
N ILE A 52 12.52 4.50 -3.24
CA ILE A 52 13.05 4.61 -4.60
C ILE A 52 14.14 3.56 -4.91
N GLY A 53 14.95 3.16 -3.92
CA GLY A 53 16.00 2.15 -4.12
C GLY A 53 15.41 0.79 -4.48
N ASP A 54 14.35 0.40 -3.78
CA ASP A 54 13.63 -0.86 -4.03
C ASP A 54 12.97 -0.85 -5.42
N TYR A 55 12.42 0.30 -5.82
CA TYR A 55 11.87 0.47 -7.17
C TYR A 55 12.93 0.23 -8.25
N LEU A 56 14.13 0.81 -8.12
CA LEU A 56 15.20 0.65 -9.09
C LEU A 56 15.62 -0.82 -9.26
N LEU A 57 15.77 -1.54 -8.16
CA LEU A 57 16.13 -2.96 -8.16
C LEU A 57 15.02 -3.85 -8.72
N TYR A 58 13.77 -3.41 -8.62
CA TYR A 58 12.59 -4.13 -9.07
C TYR A 58 12.34 -4.08 -10.58
N ARG A 59 12.85 -3.07 -11.29
CA ARG A 59 12.56 -2.83 -12.72
C ARG A 59 12.76 -4.05 -13.64
N PRO A 60 13.82 -4.87 -13.50
CA PRO A 60 13.98 -6.07 -14.32
C PRO A 60 12.85 -7.07 -14.11
N TRP A 61 12.36 -7.21 -12.88
CA TRP A 61 11.21 -8.05 -12.58
C TRP A 61 9.93 -7.48 -13.16
N LEU A 62 9.71 -6.16 -13.06
CA LEU A 62 8.54 -5.50 -13.66
C LEU A 62 8.44 -5.79 -15.15
N ARG A 63 9.55 -5.70 -15.89
CA ARG A 63 9.61 -6.03 -17.32
C ARG A 63 9.18 -7.47 -17.59
N ARG A 64 9.69 -8.41 -16.82
CA ARG A 64 9.34 -9.84 -16.97
C ARG A 64 7.89 -10.10 -16.60
N LEU A 65 7.36 -9.47 -15.55
CA LEU A 65 5.96 -9.58 -15.17
C LEU A 65 5.06 -9.02 -16.28
N ALA A 66 5.34 -7.81 -16.78
CA ALA A 66 4.54 -7.17 -17.83
C ALA A 66 4.41 -8.07 -19.06
N GLN A 67 5.50 -8.72 -19.47
CA GLN A 67 5.49 -9.70 -20.57
C GLN A 67 4.58 -10.90 -20.27
N GLN A 68 4.63 -11.45 -19.04
CA GLN A 68 3.79 -12.58 -18.65
C GLN A 68 2.32 -12.21 -18.58
N VAL A 69 1.99 -11.05 -18.00
CA VAL A 69 0.62 -10.54 -17.89
C VAL A 69 0.02 -10.30 -19.28
N ARG A 70 0.76 -9.62 -20.16
CA ARG A 70 0.35 -9.41 -21.56
C ARG A 70 0.23 -10.71 -22.35
N GLY A 71 1.15 -11.66 -22.15
CA GLY A 71 1.08 -12.98 -22.78
C GLY A 71 -0.16 -13.78 -22.40
N ARG A 72 -0.79 -13.46 -21.26
CA ARG A 72 -2.06 -14.03 -20.82
C ARG A 72 -3.28 -13.19 -21.23
N GLY A 73 -3.08 -12.10 -22.00
CA GLY A 73 -4.15 -11.17 -22.38
C GLY A 73 -4.69 -10.33 -21.22
N GLN A 74 -3.94 -10.23 -20.12
CA GLN A 74 -4.34 -9.48 -18.92
C GLN A 74 -3.84 -8.03 -18.98
N ARG A 75 -4.47 -7.15 -18.20
CA ARG A 75 -4.05 -5.76 -17.98
C ARG A 75 -3.27 -5.62 -16.68
N LEU A 76 -2.19 -4.85 -16.70
CA LEU A 76 -1.36 -4.55 -15.53
C LEU A 76 -1.60 -3.12 -15.04
N THR A 77 -2.06 -2.98 -13.80
CA THR A 77 -2.10 -1.70 -13.08
C THR A 77 -0.99 -1.69 -12.03
N LEU A 78 -0.15 -0.65 -12.01
CA LEU A 78 0.90 -0.46 -11.02
C LEU A 78 0.45 0.59 -9.99
N VAL A 79 0.46 0.25 -8.70
CA VAL A 79 0.37 1.22 -7.61
C VAL A 79 1.77 1.63 -7.22
N ALA A 80 2.05 2.92 -7.34
CA ALA A 80 3.35 3.51 -7.10
C ALA A 80 3.32 4.52 -5.94
N ASN A 81 4.38 4.54 -5.16
CA ASN A 81 4.64 5.64 -4.25
C ASN A 81 4.88 6.93 -5.08
N ALA A 82 4.29 8.04 -4.64
CA ALA A 82 4.45 9.37 -5.24
C ALA A 82 5.90 9.81 -5.41
N VAL A 83 6.83 9.38 -4.54
CA VAL A 83 8.26 9.72 -4.60
C VAL A 83 8.90 9.25 -5.90
N TRP A 84 8.60 8.02 -6.34
CA TRP A 84 9.23 7.44 -7.53
C TRP A 84 8.29 7.27 -8.72
N ALA A 85 6.98 7.50 -8.56
CA ALA A 85 6.00 7.46 -9.65
C ALA A 85 6.41 8.26 -10.91
N PRO A 86 7.04 9.46 -10.81
CA PRO A 86 7.52 10.17 -12.00
C PRO A 86 8.56 9.38 -12.81
N LEU A 87 9.44 8.63 -12.12
CA LEU A 87 10.44 7.77 -12.77
C LEU A 87 9.77 6.59 -13.49
N ALA A 88 8.76 5.97 -12.86
CA ALA A 88 8.00 4.90 -13.49
C ALA A 88 7.28 5.36 -14.75
N ARG A 89 6.70 6.57 -14.73
CA ARG A 89 6.12 7.18 -15.95
C ARG A 89 7.17 7.44 -17.02
N ALA A 90 8.35 7.93 -16.63
CA ALA A 90 9.39 8.31 -17.59
C ALA A 90 10.08 7.10 -18.23
N TRP A 91 10.30 6.02 -17.47
CA TRP A 91 11.19 4.94 -17.89
C TRP A 91 10.50 3.61 -18.19
N ASP A 92 9.29 3.43 -17.68
CA ASP A 92 8.63 2.13 -17.63
C ASP A 92 7.12 2.22 -17.94
N ALA A 93 6.65 3.35 -18.51
CA ALA A 93 5.24 3.55 -18.89
C ALA A 93 4.75 2.54 -19.94
N ASP A 94 5.66 1.96 -20.72
CA ASP A 94 5.35 0.90 -21.68
C ASP A 94 5.14 -0.46 -21.01
N LEU A 95 5.31 -0.59 -19.69
CA LEU A 95 5.21 -1.88 -18.96
C LEU A 95 3.87 -2.09 -18.26
N PHE A 96 3.08 -1.03 -18.04
CA PHE A 96 1.78 -1.10 -17.38
C PHE A 96 0.72 -0.34 -18.18
N ASP A 97 -0.54 -0.71 -18.01
CA ASP A 97 -1.68 -0.06 -18.66
C ASP A 97 -2.17 1.15 -17.85
N GLU A 98 -2.01 1.10 -16.53
CA GLU A 98 -2.45 2.15 -15.61
C GLU A 98 -1.46 2.32 -14.45
N LEU A 99 -1.30 3.56 -13.99
CA LEU A 99 -0.48 3.92 -12.85
C LEU A 99 -1.31 4.65 -11.79
N LEU A 100 -1.47 4.01 -10.64
CA LEU A 100 -2.11 4.59 -9.47
C LEU A 100 -1.05 5.15 -8.54
N VAL A 101 -1.02 6.48 -8.40
CA VAL A 101 -0.02 7.16 -7.56
C VAL A 101 -0.59 7.39 -6.17
N VAL A 102 0.13 6.92 -5.15
CA VAL A 102 -0.28 7.05 -3.76
C VAL A 102 0.76 7.83 -2.97
N GLN A 103 0.32 8.86 -2.27
CA GLN A 103 1.11 9.59 -1.29
C GLN A 103 1.04 8.88 0.06
N PHE A 104 1.85 7.86 0.22
CA PHE A 104 2.00 7.15 1.49
C PHE A 104 2.62 8.10 2.53
N GLY A 105 1.89 8.37 3.62
CA GLY A 105 2.24 9.39 4.63
C GLY A 105 1.23 10.53 4.75
N ARG A 106 0.42 10.79 3.71
CA ARG A 106 -0.67 11.78 3.79
C ARG A 106 -1.80 11.36 4.75
N PHE A 107 -1.96 10.05 4.94
CA PHE A 107 -3.02 9.47 5.78
C PHE A 107 -2.52 9.11 7.19
N GLN A 108 -1.61 9.91 7.75
CA GLN A 108 -1.32 9.83 9.18
C GLN A 108 -2.50 10.47 9.92
N ILE A 109 -3.27 9.64 10.59
CA ILE A 109 -4.27 10.09 11.56
C ILE A 109 -3.45 10.52 12.79
N ASP A 110 -3.67 11.74 13.29
CA ASP A 110 -3.12 12.18 14.58
C ASP A 110 -3.69 11.35 15.76
#